data_AF-A0A6D2HW30-F1
#
_entry.id   AF-A0A6D2HW30-F1
#
_cell.length_a   1.000
_cell.length_b   1.000
_cell.length_c   1.000
_cell.angle_alpha   90.00
_cell.angle_beta   90.00
_cell.angle_gamma   90.00
#
_symmetry.space_group_name_H-M   'P 1'
#
loop_
_entity.id
_entity.type
_entity.pdbx_description
1 polymer ?
#
loop_
_entity_poly.entity_id
_entity_poly.type
_entity_poly.pdbx_seq_one_letter_code
_entity_poly.pdbx_strand_id
1 'polypeptide(L)'
;MNRRRPKPKPRRTIAERETAASQQTTSLPDAILQQHIFSSIPTKLAIRTSVLSKRWRHVWSETPSLSIDCHRSESDPESVNLTLARHYSSPKITSFHLAISCKARRNIDNLIEFAMSRNTEKLSLDFHESYTGAYSFPDSFYASCSLNQLLLESATIDSIPTTVSWTSLKTLSLMGCVLSDESCAKILSGSPLLECLTLYCGELERLDLSKSPRVKSLDVEILEPVMEIVAPHVHRLRLSHSDESKCSLGDVSSLTEARLNIRCSKRLGFMFDDFGDPETGFANSLQVMVLETLVKLQNVEKLTLSLQDARSVVSPTTCIGKAWKRVNVGNRRVWTCLSRNS
;
A
#
# COMPACT_ATOMS: atom_id res chain seq x y z
N MET A 1 5.64 7.25 78.07
CA MET A 1 5.61 6.14 77.08
C MET A 1 6.49 6.49 75.88
N ASN A 2 7.68 5.89 75.77
CA ASN A 2 8.67 6.19 74.71
C ASN A 2 8.29 5.51 73.38
N ARG A 3 7.96 6.30 72.34
CA ARG A 3 7.83 5.81 70.96
C ARG A 3 9.22 5.70 70.33
N ARG A 4 9.68 4.47 70.05
CA ARG A 4 10.91 4.19 69.27
C ARG A 4 10.70 4.63 67.82
N ARG A 5 11.57 5.50 67.29
CA ARG A 5 11.61 5.85 65.85
C ARG A 5 12.18 4.68 65.04
N PRO A 6 11.63 4.35 63.86
CA PRO A 6 12.17 3.28 63.00
C PRO A 6 13.48 3.74 62.32
N LYS A 7 14.46 2.83 62.23
CA LYS A 7 15.73 3.06 61.53
C LYS A 7 15.50 3.19 60.01
N PRO A 8 16.20 4.09 59.31
CA PRO A 8 16.06 4.23 57.86
C PRO A 8 16.62 3.00 57.14
N LYS A 9 15.91 2.54 56.10
CA LYS A 9 16.39 1.49 55.19
C LYS A 9 17.62 2.00 54.41
N PRO A 10 18.64 1.16 54.16
CA PRO A 10 19.84 1.59 53.45
C PRO A 10 19.48 2.01 52.02
N ARG A 11 19.98 3.21 51.63
CA ARG A 11 19.95 3.69 50.25
C ARG A 11 20.94 2.85 49.43
N ARG A 12 20.45 2.18 48.39
CA ARG A 12 21.30 1.49 47.40
C ARG A 12 22.37 2.45 46.86
N THR A 13 23.60 1.96 46.80
CA THR A 13 24.74 2.74 46.28
C THR A 13 24.60 2.96 44.76
N ILE A 14 25.31 3.95 44.22
CA ILE A 14 25.29 4.26 42.78
C ILE A 14 25.75 3.03 41.96
N ALA A 15 26.76 2.30 42.45
CA ALA A 15 27.23 1.05 41.85
C ALA A 15 26.18 -0.06 41.82
N GLU A 16 25.34 -0.19 42.86
CA GLU A 16 24.21 -1.15 42.89
C GLU A 16 23.07 -0.74 41.94
N ARG A 17 22.90 0.57 41.69
CA ARG A 17 21.93 1.07 40.71
C ARG A 17 22.42 0.90 39.27
N GLU A 18 23.70 1.11 39.02
CA GLU A 18 24.33 0.88 37.70
C GLU A 18 24.39 -0.61 37.33
N THR A 19 24.68 -1.49 38.30
CA THR A 19 24.63 -2.94 38.09
C THR A 19 23.20 -3.45 37.88
N ALA A 20 22.21 -2.95 38.62
CA ALA A 20 20.80 -3.30 38.41
C ALA A 20 20.24 -2.78 37.06
N ALA A 21 20.60 -1.57 36.64
CA ALA A 21 20.23 -1.02 35.33
C ALA A 21 20.91 -1.76 34.17
N SER A 22 22.17 -2.17 34.36
CA SER A 22 22.89 -3.02 33.41
C SER A 22 22.28 -4.43 33.33
N GLN A 23 21.79 -4.99 34.45
CA GLN A 23 21.14 -6.30 34.47
C GLN A 23 19.74 -6.31 33.81
N GLN A 24 18.99 -5.21 33.88
CA GLN A 24 17.69 -5.09 33.22
C GLN A 24 17.80 -4.95 31.69
N THR A 25 18.93 -4.45 31.18
CA THR A 25 19.20 -4.35 29.73
C THR A 25 19.88 -5.59 29.16
N THR A 26 20.46 -6.46 30.00
CA THR A 26 21.05 -7.74 29.59
C THR A 26 20.05 -8.91 29.58
N SER A 27 18.90 -8.81 30.26
CA SER A 27 17.96 -9.93 30.38
C SER A 27 17.06 -10.19 29.16
N LEU A 28 16.90 -9.21 28.27
CA LEU A 28 16.04 -9.37 27.08
C LEU A 28 16.79 -10.14 25.99
N PRO A 29 16.34 -11.29 25.46
CA PRO A 29 17.03 -12.02 24.38
C PRO A 29 17.18 -11.18 23.10
N ASP A 30 18.26 -11.41 22.35
CA ASP A 30 18.56 -10.66 21.10
C ASP A 30 17.43 -10.79 20.07
N ALA A 31 16.81 -11.98 19.98
CA ALA A 31 15.66 -12.21 19.12
C ALA A 31 14.48 -11.27 19.44
N ILE A 32 14.23 -10.96 20.72
CA ILE A 32 13.16 -10.04 21.12
C ILE A 32 13.52 -8.60 20.73
N LEU A 33 14.78 -8.21 20.91
CA LEU A 33 15.26 -6.89 20.49
C LEU A 33 15.12 -6.71 18.96
N GLN A 34 15.48 -7.73 18.18
CA GLN A 34 15.34 -7.71 16.71
C GLN A 34 13.87 -7.66 16.27
N GLN A 35 13.03 -8.55 16.81
CA GLN A 35 11.65 -8.76 16.35
C GLN A 35 10.63 -7.74 16.86
N HIS A 36 10.87 -7.09 17.99
CA HIS A 36 9.87 -6.20 18.59
C HIS A 36 10.32 -4.74 18.64
N ILE A 37 11.62 -4.51 18.79
CA ILE A 37 12.14 -3.15 18.87
C ILE A 37 12.64 -2.71 17.50
N PHE A 38 13.67 -3.38 16.96
CA PHE A 38 14.36 -2.88 15.76
C PHE A 38 13.58 -3.05 14.47
N SER A 39 12.78 -4.11 14.32
CA SER A 39 11.89 -4.25 13.15
C SER A 39 10.76 -3.22 13.10
N SER A 40 10.50 -2.53 14.21
CA SER A 40 9.35 -1.63 14.38
C SER A 40 9.74 -0.16 14.43
N ILE A 41 11.05 0.15 14.41
CA ILE A 41 11.55 1.53 14.45
C ILE A 41 12.37 1.86 13.20
N PRO A 42 12.46 3.14 12.83
CA PRO A 42 13.37 3.59 11.77
C PRO A 42 14.82 3.15 12.04
N THR A 43 15.52 2.68 11.00
CA THR A 43 16.91 2.20 11.07
C THR A 43 17.83 3.24 11.71
N LYS A 44 17.59 4.53 11.44
CA LYS A 44 18.36 5.62 12.05
C LYS A 44 18.25 5.62 13.59
N LEU A 45 17.07 5.36 14.15
CA LEU A 45 16.90 5.26 15.60
C LEU A 45 17.57 4.00 16.13
N ALA A 46 17.46 2.87 15.42
CA ALA A 46 18.16 1.64 15.77
C ALA A 46 19.67 1.86 15.86
N ILE A 47 20.28 2.51 14.86
CA ILE A 47 21.70 2.86 14.85
C ILE A 47 22.04 3.80 16.02
N ARG A 48 21.21 4.80 16.36
CA ARG A 48 21.46 5.69 17.51
C ARG A 48 21.52 4.92 18.82
N THR A 49 20.71 3.89 19.00
CA THR A 49 20.76 3.06 20.22
C THR A 49 22.01 2.18 20.32
N SER A 50 22.82 2.07 19.25
CA SER A 50 24.09 1.34 19.28
C SER A 50 25.13 1.92 20.25
N VAL A 51 24.94 3.16 20.71
CA VAL A 51 25.79 3.79 21.74
C VAL A 51 25.51 3.25 23.14
N LEU A 52 24.34 2.63 23.36
CA LEU A 52 23.92 2.13 24.66
C LEU A 52 24.77 0.93 25.11
N SER A 53 25.18 0.06 24.16
CA SER A 53 26.12 -1.04 24.43
C SER A 53 26.63 -1.69 23.13
N LYS A 54 27.72 -2.46 23.23
CA LYS A 54 28.21 -3.31 22.14
C LYS A 54 27.15 -4.30 21.63
N ARG A 55 26.33 -4.82 22.54
CA ARG A 55 25.23 -5.73 22.23
C ARG A 55 24.23 -5.07 21.27
N TRP A 56 23.74 -3.89 21.62
CA TRP A 56 22.76 -3.18 20.79
C TRP A 56 23.32 -2.83 19.41
N ARG A 57 24.63 -2.53 19.31
CA ARG A 57 25.32 -2.36 18.02
C ARG A 57 25.25 -3.61 17.14
N HIS A 58 25.48 -4.79 17.70
CA HIS A 58 25.45 -6.05 16.95
C HIS A 58 24.01 -6.42 16.55
N VAL A 59 23.07 -6.28 17.48
CA VAL A 59 21.68 -6.68 17.26
C VAL A 59 21.01 -5.88 16.14
N TRP A 60 21.25 -4.55 16.05
CA TRP A 60 20.69 -3.78 14.93
C TRP A 60 21.31 -4.19 13.58
N SER A 61 22.62 -4.46 13.54
CA SER A 61 23.33 -4.81 12.29
C SER A 61 22.88 -6.13 11.67
N GLU A 62 22.25 -7.00 12.46
CA GLU A 62 21.70 -8.29 12.03
C GLU A 62 20.17 -8.27 11.87
N THR A 63 19.54 -7.11 12.08
CA THR A 63 18.08 -7.02 12.00
C THR A 63 17.62 -7.21 10.55
N PRO A 64 16.65 -8.10 10.27
CA PRO A 64 16.24 -8.44 8.91
C PRO A 64 15.27 -7.41 8.29
N SER A 65 14.97 -6.32 9.00
CA SER A 65 14.05 -5.27 8.57
C SER A 65 14.74 -3.92 8.65
N LEU A 66 14.74 -3.19 7.54
CA LEU A 66 15.30 -1.85 7.44
C LEU A 66 14.22 -0.86 7.00
N SER A 67 14.16 0.28 7.67
CA SER A 67 13.27 1.39 7.35
C SER A 67 14.08 2.68 7.32
N ILE A 68 14.25 3.24 6.13
CA ILE A 68 15.06 4.42 5.86
C ILE A 68 14.12 5.53 5.39
N ASP A 69 14.07 6.63 6.14
CA ASP A 69 13.30 7.82 5.77
C ASP A 69 14.29 8.94 5.46
N CYS A 70 14.51 9.17 4.16
CA CYS A 70 15.31 10.26 3.61
C CYS A 70 14.45 11.52 3.36
N HIS A 71 13.14 11.47 3.57
CA HIS A 71 12.26 12.62 3.43
C HIS A 71 12.36 13.56 4.64
N ARG A 72 12.26 13.00 5.84
CA ARG A 72 12.26 13.77 7.11
C ARG A 72 13.66 14.05 7.65
N SER A 73 14.70 13.63 6.95
CA SER A 73 16.07 13.66 7.44
C SER A 73 16.94 14.52 6.55
N GLU A 74 17.76 15.39 7.15
CA GLU A 74 18.87 16.07 6.46
C GLU A 74 20.00 15.11 6.07
N SER A 75 19.85 13.80 6.36
CA SER A 75 20.88 12.81 6.08
C SER A 75 20.87 12.47 4.59
N ASP A 76 22.03 12.68 3.97
CA ASP A 76 22.26 12.36 2.57
C ASP A 76 22.20 10.83 2.33
N PRO A 77 21.51 10.33 1.28
CA PRO A 77 21.40 8.91 0.97
C PRO A 77 22.74 8.18 0.86
N GLU A 78 23.80 8.86 0.40
CA GLU A 78 25.14 8.27 0.30
C GLU A 78 25.69 7.90 1.68
N SER A 79 25.50 8.79 2.67
CA SER A 79 25.92 8.53 4.05
C SER A 79 25.20 7.33 4.66
N VAL A 80 23.91 7.16 4.32
CA VAL A 80 23.11 6.01 4.76
C VAL A 80 23.63 4.75 4.08
N ASN A 81 23.83 4.77 2.77
CA ASN A 81 24.35 3.64 2.01
C ASN A 81 25.73 3.20 2.52
N LEU A 82 26.64 4.14 2.77
CA LEU A 82 27.96 3.87 3.35
C LEU A 82 27.85 3.25 4.75
N THR A 83 26.92 3.73 5.57
CA THR A 83 26.68 3.18 6.92
C THR A 83 26.19 1.74 6.83
N LEU A 84 25.25 1.45 5.92
CA LEU A 84 24.75 0.10 5.69
C LEU A 84 25.85 -0.82 5.16
N ALA A 85 26.59 -0.38 4.15
CA ALA A 85 27.68 -1.16 3.56
C ALA A 85 28.77 -1.51 4.60
N ARG A 86 29.06 -0.62 5.54
CA ARG A 86 30.11 -0.82 6.56
C ARG A 86 29.66 -1.60 7.78
N HIS A 87 28.42 -1.42 8.21
CA HIS A 87 27.98 -1.88 9.53
C HIS A 87 26.84 -2.88 9.50
N TYR A 88 26.16 -3.07 8.37
CA TYR A 88 25.11 -4.08 8.26
C TYR A 88 25.71 -5.45 7.95
N SER A 89 25.35 -6.45 8.74
CA SER A 89 25.94 -7.81 8.68
C SER A 89 24.93 -8.89 8.32
N SER A 90 23.62 -8.59 8.32
CA SER A 90 22.62 -9.60 7.93
C SER A 90 22.82 -10.03 6.47
N PRO A 91 22.87 -11.34 6.18
CA PRO A 91 22.97 -11.84 4.82
C PRO A 91 21.68 -11.66 4.02
N LYS A 92 20.53 -11.47 4.70
CA LYS A 92 19.21 -11.38 4.08
C LYS A 92 18.41 -10.22 4.67
N ILE A 93 17.70 -9.50 3.80
CA ILE A 93 16.70 -8.51 4.19
C ILE A 93 15.32 -9.12 3.95
N THR A 94 14.48 -9.19 4.97
CA THR A 94 13.08 -9.62 4.83
C THR A 94 12.19 -8.46 4.43
N SER A 95 12.45 -7.26 4.98
CA SER A 95 11.66 -6.07 4.71
C SER A 95 12.57 -4.86 4.55
N PHE A 96 12.41 -4.14 3.44
CA PHE A 96 13.10 -2.89 3.17
C PHE A 96 12.09 -1.82 2.82
N HIS A 97 12.02 -0.77 3.64
CA HIS A 97 11.22 0.41 3.38
C HIS A 97 12.15 1.61 3.17
N LEU A 98 11.92 2.34 2.08
CA LEU A 98 12.68 3.53 1.72
C LEU A 98 11.70 4.64 1.33
N ALA A 99 11.65 5.68 2.15
CA ALA A 99 10.93 6.91 1.85
C ALA A 99 11.91 7.99 1.41
N ILE A 100 11.62 8.66 0.30
CA ILE A 100 12.55 9.48 -0.47
C ILE A 100 11.95 10.86 -0.68
N SER A 101 12.75 11.92 -0.53
CA SER A 101 12.39 13.25 -1.01
C SER A 101 13.01 13.55 -2.37
N CYS A 102 12.37 14.44 -3.14
CA CYS A 102 12.85 14.89 -4.45
C CYS A 102 14.30 15.43 -4.45
N LYS A 103 14.79 15.92 -3.30
CA LYS A 103 16.16 16.44 -3.12
C LYS A 103 17.21 15.34 -2.99
N ALA A 104 16.79 14.13 -2.63
CA ALA A 104 17.63 12.98 -2.29
C ALA A 104 17.76 11.98 -3.46
N ARG A 105 17.49 12.39 -4.71
CA ARG A 105 17.56 11.49 -5.89
C ARG A 105 18.93 10.88 -6.15
N ARG A 106 20.01 11.58 -5.77
CA ARG A 106 21.37 11.08 -5.97
C ARG A 106 21.57 9.84 -5.10
N ASN A 107 22.00 8.73 -5.73
CA ASN A 107 22.36 7.48 -5.07
C ASN A 107 21.19 6.62 -4.52
N ILE A 108 19.94 6.83 -4.98
CA ILE A 108 18.82 5.90 -4.68
C ILE A 108 19.12 4.51 -5.26
N ASP A 109 19.67 4.46 -6.47
CA ASP A 109 20.00 3.22 -7.17
C ASP A 109 20.86 2.32 -6.30
N ASN A 110 21.87 2.88 -5.63
CA ASN A 110 22.74 2.14 -4.71
C ASN A 110 21.97 1.51 -3.53
N LEU A 111 20.96 2.20 -2.99
CA LEU A 111 20.14 1.67 -1.90
C LEU A 111 19.19 0.57 -2.39
N ILE A 112 18.62 0.75 -3.59
CA ILE A 112 17.78 -0.27 -4.23
C ILE A 112 18.63 -1.50 -4.59
N GLU A 113 19.78 -1.31 -5.22
CA GLU A 113 20.73 -2.38 -5.53
C GLU A 113 21.22 -3.09 -4.27
N PHE A 114 21.51 -2.35 -3.20
CA PHE A 114 21.83 -2.94 -1.90
C PHE A 114 20.69 -3.85 -1.42
N ALA A 115 19.44 -3.38 -1.46
CA ALA A 115 18.29 -4.19 -1.09
C ALA A 115 18.15 -5.44 -2.00
N MET A 116 18.35 -5.29 -3.31
CA MET A 116 18.24 -6.40 -4.26
C MET A 116 19.34 -7.44 -4.04
N SER A 117 20.58 -6.99 -3.77
CA SER A 117 21.73 -7.87 -3.49
C SER A 117 21.55 -8.73 -2.24
N ARG A 118 20.64 -8.34 -1.34
CA ARG A 118 20.30 -9.07 -0.10
C ARG A 118 19.03 -9.91 -0.21
N ASN A 119 18.55 -10.17 -1.43
CA ASN A 119 17.37 -10.97 -1.74
C ASN A 119 16.14 -10.51 -0.94
N THR A 120 15.87 -9.21 -1.00
CA THR A 120 14.74 -8.61 -0.28
C THR A 120 13.42 -9.29 -0.67
N GLU A 121 12.62 -9.64 0.34
CA GLU A 121 11.30 -10.25 0.13
C GLU A 121 10.18 -9.20 0.06
N LYS A 122 10.21 -8.19 0.94
CA LYS A 122 9.22 -7.11 0.97
C LYS A 122 9.91 -5.79 0.72
N LEU A 123 9.58 -5.15 -0.39
CA LEU A 123 10.12 -3.86 -0.75
C LEU A 123 9.01 -2.81 -0.77
N SER A 124 9.25 -1.69 -0.10
CA SER A 124 8.38 -0.52 -0.11
C SER A 124 9.21 0.71 -0.46
N LEU A 125 8.85 1.38 -1.56
CA LEU A 125 9.49 2.61 -2.02
C LEU A 125 8.43 3.71 -2.09
N ASP A 126 8.65 4.79 -1.35
CA ASP A 126 7.77 5.96 -1.31
C ASP A 126 8.55 7.19 -1.81
N PHE A 127 8.09 7.77 -2.91
CA PHE A 127 8.74 8.91 -3.57
C PHE A 127 8.11 10.27 -3.23
N HIS A 128 7.35 10.37 -2.13
CA HIS A 128 6.72 11.57 -1.54
C HIS A 128 6.95 12.91 -2.27
N GLU A 129 5.87 13.54 -2.72
CA GLU A 129 5.86 14.86 -3.39
C GLU A 129 6.61 14.94 -4.74
N SER A 130 6.92 13.82 -5.39
CA SER A 130 7.48 13.84 -6.73
C SER A 130 6.43 14.11 -7.82
N TYR A 131 6.12 15.39 -8.08
CA TYR A 131 5.64 15.84 -9.41
C TYR A 131 6.76 15.81 -10.47
N THR A 132 7.78 14.96 -10.27
CA THR A 132 9.08 15.06 -10.92
C THR A 132 9.28 13.86 -11.82
N GLY A 133 9.65 14.11 -13.08
CA GLY A 133 9.59 13.17 -14.20
C GLY A 133 10.28 11.80 -14.02
N ALA A 134 10.07 10.96 -15.04
CA ALA A 134 10.50 9.58 -15.18
C ALA A 134 11.76 9.22 -14.37
N TYR A 135 11.60 8.38 -13.35
CA TYR A 135 12.72 7.73 -12.67
C TYR A 135 12.85 6.31 -13.21
N SER A 136 14.02 5.97 -13.72
CA SER A 136 14.30 4.63 -14.21
C SER A 136 14.91 3.78 -13.10
N PHE A 137 14.19 2.74 -12.69
CA PHE A 137 14.71 1.78 -11.71
C PHE A 137 15.89 0.98 -12.30
N PRO A 138 16.87 0.58 -11.48
CA PRO A 138 17.98 -0.28 -11.91
C PRO A 138 17.49 -1.62 -12.47
N ASP A 139 18.22 -2.24 -13.40
CA ASP A 139 17.85 -3.55 -13.96
C ASP A 139 17.70 -4.65 -12.89
N SER A 140 18.50 -4.57 -11.83
CA SER A 140 18.44 -5.49 -10.69
C SER A 140 17.07 -5.50 -9.99
N PHE A 141 16.34 -4.39 -10.03
CA PHE A 141 14.98 -4.29 -9.52
C PHE A 141 14.00 -5.12 -10.34
N TYR A 142 14.08 -5.03 -11.67
CA TYR A 142 13.21 -5.80 -12.58
C TYR A 142 13.62 -7.28 -12.69
N ALA A 143 14.89 -7.61 -12.44
CA ALA A 143 15.40 -8.98 -12.47
C ALA A 143 15.21 -9.76 -11.15
N SER A 144 14.60 -9.15 -10.13
CA SER A 144 14.54 -9.73 -8.79
C SER A 144 13.57 -10.91 -8.68
N CYS A 145 14.11 -12.09 -8.40
CA CYS A 145 13.34 -13.32 -8.19
C CYS A 145 12.92 -13.55 -6.73
N SER A 146 13.37 -12.73 -5.77
CA SER A 146 13.11 -12.92 -4.33
C SER A 146 11.93 -12.11 -3.79
N LEU A 147 11.47 -11.10 -4.54
CA LEU A 147 10.40 -10.21 -4.09
C LEU A 147 9.08 -10.98 -3.98
N ASN A 148 8.54 -11.03 -2.78
CA ASN A 148 7.21 -11.55 -2.45
C ASN A 148 6.16 -10.42 -2.43
N GLN A 149 6.55 -9.22 -2.02
CA GLN A 149 5.69 -8.05 -1.91
C GLN A 149 6.43 -6.79 -2.40
N LEU A 150 5.77 -6.03 -3.27
CA LEU A 150 6.26 -4.76 -3.80
C LEU A 150 5.20 -3.68 -3.59
N LEU A 151 5.56 -2.62 -2.87
CA LEU A 151 4.73 -1.43 -2.66
C LEU A 151 5.48 -0.23 -3.23
N LEU A 152 4.94 0.39 -4.28
CA LEU A 152 5.46 1.62 -4.85
C LEU A 152 4.45 2.73 -4.63
N GLU A 153 4.91 3.88 -4.16
CA GLU A 153 4.09 5.06 -3.95
C GLU A 153 4.69 6.28 -4.64
N SER A 154 3.85 7.02 -5.38
CA SER A 154 4.21 8.23 -6.15
C SER A 154 5.32 8.03 -7.19
N ALA A 155 5.46 6.83 -7.76
CA ALA A 155 6.53 6.51 -8.71
C ALA A 155 6.07 6.61 -10.17
N THR A 156 6.93 7.11 -11.05
CA THR A 156 6.73 7.03 -12.50
C THR A 156 7.48 5.81 -13.03
N ILE A 157 6.75 4.81 -13.54
CA ILE A 157 7.33 3.58 -14.09
C ILE A 157 7.38 3.70 -15.62
N ASP A 158 8.31 4.53 -16.08
CA ASP A 158 8.58 4.72 -17.50
C ASP A 158 9.84 3.94 -17.89
N SER A 159 9.83 3.36 -19.10
CA SER A 159 10.98 2.62 -19.65
C SER A 159 11.34 1.33 -18.90
N ILE A 160 10.36 0.44 -18.69
CA ILE A 160 10.63 -0.92 -18.20
C ILE A 160 11.54 -1.66 -19.21
N PRO A 161 12.57 -2.38 -18.75
CA PRO A 161 13.37 -3.27 -19.60
C PRO A 161 12.50 -4.24 -20.40
N THR A 162 13.10 -4.88 -21.41
CA THR A 162 12.37 -5.82 -22.27
C THR A 162 11.76 -7.00 -21.49
N THR A 163 12.31 -7.37 -20.33
CA THR A 163 11.83 -8.48 -19.50
C THR A 163 11.78 -8.09 -18.02
N VAL A 164 10.68 -8.42 -17.35
CA VAL A 164 10.51 -8.36 -15.88
C VAL A 164 10.52 -9.79 -15.35
N SER A 165 11.26 -10.05 -14.27
CA SER A 165 11.45 -11.39 -13.68
C SER A 165 11.06 -11.45 -12.20
N TRP A 166 9.87 -10.94 -11.86
CA TRP A 166 9.30 -10.98 -10.51
C TRP A 166 8.63 -12.31 -10.19
N THR A 167 9.39 -13.39 -10.34
CA THR A 167 8.88 -14.77 -10.32
C THR A 167 8.27 -15.24 -9.00
N SER A 168 8.62 -14.60 -7.88
CA SER A 168 8.07 -14.91 -6.54
C SER A 168 6.99 -13.92 -6.06
N LEU A 169 6.67 -12.90 -6.86
CA LEU A 169 5.83 -11.78 -6.42
C LEU A 169 4.38 -12.21 -6.25
N LYS A 170 3.83 -12.00 -5.05
CA LYS A 170 2.44 -12.34 -4.70
C LYS A 170 1.57 -11.10 -4.52
N THR A 171 2.17 -10.00 -4.06
CA THR A 171 1.45 -8.75 -3.79
C THR A 171 2.14 -7.58 -4.47
N LEU A 172 1.43 -6.90 -5.35
CA LEU A 172 1.87 -5.67 -6.01
C LEU A 172 0.91 -4.54 -5.67
N SER A 173 1.44 -3.44 -5.14
CA SER A 173 0.67 -2.22 -4.89
C SER A 173 1.38 -1.04 -5.55
N LEU A 174 0.69 -0.39 -6.48
CA LEU A 174 1.16 0.80 -7.18
C LEU A 174 0.22 1.95 -6.80
N MET A 175 0.65 2.80 -5.87
CA MET A 175 -0.15 3.92 -5.36
C MET A 175 0.32 5.22 -5.97
N GLY A 176 -0.54 5.93 -6.71
CA GLY A 176 -0.22 7.23 -7.29
C GLY A 176 0.89 7.13 -8.32
N CYS A 177 0.96 5.98 -9.00
CA CYS A 177 2.00 5.69 -9.96
C CYS A 177 1.51 5.98 -11.38
N VAL A 178 2.41 6.50 -12.22
CA VAL A 178 2.17 6.66 -13.65
C VAL A 178 2.68 5.39 -14.35
N LEU A 179 1.79 4.75 -15.13
CA LEU A 179 2.02 3.46 -15.75
C LEU A 179 1.23 3.38 -17.07
N SER A 180 1.92 3.08 -18.18
CA SER A 180 1.29 2.81 -19.47
C SER A 180 0.76 1.37 -19.56
N ASP A 181 -0.18 1.12 -20.47
CA ASP A 181 -0.74 -0.21 -20.76
C ASP A 181 0.36 -1.24 -21.11
N GLU A 182 1.38 -0.83 -21.89
CA GLU A 182 2.50 -1.71 -22.25
C GLU A 182 3.34 -2.10 -21.03
N SER A 183 3.67 -1.12 -20.19
CA SER A 183 4.42 -1.35 -18.95
C SER A 183 3.65 -2.24 -17.98
N CYS A 184 2.32 -2.05 -17.87
CA CYS A 184 1.45 -2.90 -17.07
C CYS A 184 1.48 -4.35 -17.57
N ALA A 185 1.33 -4.57 -18.88
CA ALA A 185 1.38 -5.91 -19.47
C ALA A 185 2.74 -6.60 -19.25
N LYS A 186 3.85 -5.86 -19.35
CA LYS A 186 5.20 -6.37 -19.04
C LYS A 186 5.33 -6.81 -17.58
N ILE A 187 4.85 -5.99 -16.64
CA ILE A 187 4.84 -6.33 -15.21
C ILE A 187 4.02 -7.60 -14.94
N LEU A 188 2.81 -7.68 -15.49
CA LEU A 188 1.92 -8.82 -15.28
C LEU A 188 2.49 -10.12 -15.85
N SER A 189 3.10 -10.07 -17.05
CA SER A 189 3.75 -11.24 -17.66
C SER A 189 5.00 -11.69 -16.90
N GLY A 190 5.72 -10.76 -16.27
CA GLY A 190 6.87 -11.04 -15.43
C GLY A 190 6.55 -11.48 -14.00
N SER A 191 5.28 -11.44 -13.58
CA SER A 191 4.83 -11.76 -12.21
C SER A 191 3.83 -12.93 -12.17
N PRO A 192 4.25 -14.14 -12.56
CA PRO A 192 3.34 -15.28 -12.76
C PRO A 192 2.65 -15.78 -11.48
N LEU A 193 3.16 -15.45 -10.29
CA LEU A 193 2.60 -15.85 -8.99
C LEU A 193 1.76 -14.78 -8.30
N LEU A 194 1.42 -13.68 -9.00
CA LEU A 194 0.70 -12.55 -8.42
C LEU A 194 -0.71 -12.96 -7.96
N GLU A 195 -1.05 -12.68 -6.70
CA GLU A 195 -2.34 -12.99 -6.08
C GLU A 195 -3.16 -11.74 -5.75
N CYS A 196 -2.49 -10.65 -5.38
CA CYS A 196 -3.07 -9.39 -4.96
C CYS A 196 -2.48 -8.24 -5.77
N LEU A 197 -3.34 -7.50 -6.47
CA LEU A 197 -2.98 -6.34 -7.26
C LEU A 197 -3.73 -5.11 -6.76
N THR A 198 -3.00 -4.03 -6.46
CA THR A 198 -3.56 -2.73 -6.12
C THR A 198 -3.01 -1.67 -7.06
N LEU A 199 -3.90 -0.92 -7.72
CA LEU A 199 -3.56 0.09 -8.71
C LEU A 199 -4.30 1.39 -8.41
N TYR A 200 -3.56 2.46 -8.17
CA TYR A 200 -4.06 3.83 -8.18
C TYR A 200 -3.26 4.56 -9.25
N CYS A 201 -3.76 4.47 -10.49
CA CYS A 201 -3.06 4.92 -11.69
C CYS A 201 -3.90 5.95 -12.44
N GLY A 202 -3.23 6.99 -12.95
CA GLY A 202 -3.85 8.00 -13.79
C GLY A 202 -4.05 7.49 -15.22
N GLU A 203 -2.99 7.02 -15.88
CA GLU A 203 -2.97 6.92 -17.35
C GLU A 203 -3.38 5.56 -17.94
N LEU A 204 -3.83 4.60 -17.12
CA LEU A 204 -4.09 3.23 -17.58
C LEU A 204 -5.48 3.13 -18.22
N GLU A 205 -5.54 2.88 -19.54
CA GLU A 205 -6.80 2.80 -20.28
C GLU A 205 -7.42 1.40 -20.21
N ARG A 206 -6.59 0.35 -20.27
CA ARG A 206 -7.07 -1.03 -20.24
C ARG A 206 -6.23 -1.90 -19.31
N LEU A 207 -6.91 -2.54 -18.36
CA LEU A 207 -6.36 -3.56 -17.48
C LEU A 207 -6.89 -4.95 -17.85
N ASP A 208 -6.05 -5.75 -18.51
CA ASP A 208 -6.37 -7.12 -18.89
C ASP A 208 -5.63 -8.15 -18.03
N LEU A 209 -6.38 -8.84 -17.17
CA LEU A 209 -5.89 -9.88 -16.26
C LEU A 209 -6.23 -11.30 -16.76
N SER A 210 -6.68 -11.47 -18.00
CA SER A 210 -6.97 -12.80 -18.57
C SER A 210 -5.76 -13.73 -18.57
N LYS A 211 -4.56 -13.18 -18.76
CA LYS A 211 -3.28 -13.91 -18.73
C LYS A 211 -2.70 -14.09 -17.32
N SER A 212 -3.40 -13.62 -16.29
CA SER A 212 -2.95 -13.60 -14.90
C SER A 212 -3.91 -14.39 -13.99
N PRO A 213 -4.05 -15.71 -14.17
CA PRO A 213 -5.11 -16.51 -13.54
C PRO A 213 -4.98 -16.65 -12.02
N ARG A 214 -3.83 -16.29 -11.45
CA ARG A 214 -3.59 -16.37 -10.01
C ARG A 214 -4.05 -15.13 -9.25
N VAL A 215 -4.36 -14.03 -9.94
CA VAL A 215 -4.81 -12.79 -9.30
C VAL A 215 -6.24 -13.00 -8.77
N LYS A 216 -6.37 -13.07 -7.45
CA LYS A 216 -7.63 -13.31 -6.75
C LYS A 216 -8.25 -12.04 -6.20
N SER A 217 -7.42 -11.04 -5.90
CA SER A 217 -7.81 -9.78 -5.28
C SER A 217 -7.32 -8.61 -6.11
N LEU A 218 -8.23 -7.73 -6.50
CA LEU A 218 -7.97 -6.53 -7.27
C LEU A 218 -8.54 -5.31 -6.53
N ASP A 219 -7.71 -4.30 -6.27
CA ASP A 219 -8.12 -3.00 -5.74
C ASP A 219 -7.69 -1.92 -6.73
N VAL A 220 -8.64 -1.22 -7.35
CA VAL A 220 -8.38 -0.21 -8.37
C VAL A 220 -9.01 1.10 -7.93
N GLU A 221 -8.22 2.16 -7.93
CA GLU A 221 -8.71 3.52 -7.79
C GLU A 221 -8.43 4.31 -9.08
N ILE A 222 -9.51 4.75 -9.72
CA ILE A 222 -9.50 5.42 -11.03
C ILE A 222 -9.49 6.93 -10.83
N LEU A 223 -8.57 7.61 -11.52
CA LEU A 223 -8.43 9.08 -11.52
C LEU A 223 -8.86 9.71 -12.86
N GLU A 224 -8.56 9.06 -13.98
CA GLU A 224 -8.85 9.55 -15.34
C GLU A 224 -10.21 9.05 -15.88
N PRO A 225 -10.74 9.64 -16.97
CA PRO A 225 -12.15 9.51 -17.28
C PRO A 225 -12.54 8.20 -17.94
N VAL A 226 -11.63 7.34 -18.41
CA VAL A 226 -12.00 6.07 -19.08
C VAL A 226 -11.03 4.96 -18.72
N MET A 227 -11.53 3.84 -18.20
CA MET A 227 -10.75 2.63 -17.96
C MET A 227 -11.59 1.36 -18.17
N GLU A 228 -11.06 0.40 -18.92
CA GLU A 228 -11.63 -0.95 -19.08
C GLU A 228 -10.91 -1.98 -18.20
N ILE A 229 -11.67 -2.81 -17.48
CA ILE A 229 -11.14 -3.87 -16.62
C ILE A 229 -11.66 -5.23 -17.07
N VAL A 230 -10.75 -6.12 -17.47
CA VAL A 230 -11.03 -7.52 -17.82
C VAL A 230 -10.33 -8.41 -16.79
N ALA A 231 -11.11 -9.09 -15.95
CA ALA A 231 -10.63 -9.82 -14.79
C ALA A 231 -11.41 -11.14 -14.57
N PRO A 232 -11.29 -12.11 -15.49
CA PRO A 232 -12.12 -13.32 -15.51
C PRO A 232 -11.91 -14.23 -14.29
N HIS A 233 -10.74 -14.17 -13.63
CA HIS A 233 -10.36 -15.06 -12.53
C HIS A 233 -10.33 -14.37 -11.15
N VAL A 234 -10.64 -13.08 -11.09
CA VAL A 234 -10.63 -12.32 -9.83
C VAL A 234 -11.88 -12.67 -9.02
N HIS A 235 -11.69 -12.88 -7.71
CA HIS A 235 -12.78 -13.21 -6.78
C HIS A 235 -13.21 -12.00 -5.96
N ARG A 236 -12.26 -11.12 -5.61
CA ARG A 236 -12.52 -9.90 -4.84
C ARG A 236 -12.12 -8.67 -5.64
N LEU A 237 -13.09 -7.81 -5.94
CA LEU A 237 -12.87 -6.52 -6.57
C LEU A 237 -13.18 -5.39 -5.59
N ARG A 238 -12.28 -4.44 -5.45
CA ARG A 238 -12.56 -3.12 -4.90
C ARG A 238 -12.29 -2.11 -5.98
N LEU A 239 -13.29 -1.30 -6.29
CA LEU A 239 -13.23 -0.28 -7.31
C LEU A 239 -13.63 1.05 -6.67
N SER A 240 -12.72 2.01 -6.70
CA SER A 240 -12.97 3.38 -6.27
C SER A 240 -12.85 4.30 -7.47
N HIS A 241 -13.87 5.09 -7.77
CA HIS A 241 -13.84 5.96 -8.94
C HIS A 241 -14.70 7.20 -8.70
N SER A 242 -14.49 8.26 -9.48
CA SER A 242 -15.37 9.43 -9.45
C SER A 242 -16.57 9.23 -10.38
N ASP A 243 -17.60 10.03 -10.18
CA ASP A 243 -18.72 10.14 -11.11
C ASP A 243 -18.35 10.73 -12.49
N GLU A 244 -17.21 11.40 -12.58
CA GLU A 244 -16.64 11.87 -13.85
C GLU A 244 -15.86 10.78 -14.61
N SER A 245 -15.53 9.67 -13.93
CA SER A 245 -14.80 8.55 -14.52
C SER A 245 -15.73 7.43 -15.01
N LYS A 246 -15.52 6.99 -16.25
CA LYS A 246 -16.22 5.89 -16.91
C LYS A 246 -15.40 4.62 -16.75
N CYS A 247 -15.89 3.69 -15.93
CA CYS A 247 -15.29 2.37 -15.82
C CYS A 247 -16.15 1.33 -16.55
N SER A 248 -15.57 0.64 -17.54
CA SER A 248 -16.20 -0.49 -18.20
C SER A 248 -15.63 -1.80 -17.64
N LEU A 249 -16.47 -2.56 -16.95
CA LEU A 249 -16.15 -3.93 -16.58
C LEU A 249 -16.38 -4.84 -17.79
N GLY A 250 -15.37 -5.58 -18.22
CA GLY A 250 -15.46 -6.61 -19.26
C GLY A 250 -15.87 -7.95 -18.67
N ASP A 251 -15.06 -8.99 -18.88
CA ASP A 251 -15.27 -10.30 -18.23
C ASP A 251 -14.84 -10.25 -16.76
N VAL A 252 -15.81 -10.42 -15.87
CA VAL A 252 -15.65 -10.45 -14.41
C VAL A 252 -16.41 -11.63 -13.79
N SER A 253 -16.50 -12.73 -14.55
CA SER A 253 -17.36 -13.88 -14.25
C SER A 253 -17.08 -14.60 -12.93
N SER A 254 -15.84 -14.57 -12.42
CA SER A 254 -15.47 -15.26 -11.16
C SER A 254 -15.64 -14.42 -9.89
N LEU A 255 -16.20 -13.19 -9.97
CA LEU A 255 -16.32 -12.32 -8.80
C LEU A 255 -17.34 -12.87 -7.77
N THR A 256 -16.89 -13.01 -6.53
CA THR A 256 -17.73 -13.39 -5.37
C THR A 256 -17.96 -12.23 -4.42
N GLU A 257 -16.98 -11.32 -4.28
CA GLU A 257 -17.11 -10.08 -3.52
C GLU A 257 -16.72 -8.87 -4.37
N ALA A 258 -17.58 -7.85 -4.40
CA ALA A 258 -17.29 -6.59 -5.05
C ALA A 258 -17.61 -5.42 -4.11
N ARG A 259 -16.71 -4.44 -4.06
CA ARG A 259 -16.87 -3.19 -3.32
C ARG A 259 -16.70 -2.02 -4.26
N LEU A 260 -17.78 -1.32 -4.55
CA LEU A 260 -17.80 -0.12 -5.36
C LEU A 260 -17.82 1.10 -4.44
N ASN A 261 -16.91 2.04 -4.64
CA ASN A 261 -16.84 3.30 -3.93
C ASN A 261 -16.84 4.45 -4.93
N ILE A 262 -17.96 5.16 -5.02
CA ILE A 262 -18.15 6.23 -5.98
C ILE A 262 -18.05 7.56 -5.24
N ARG A 263 -17.09 8.40 -5.66
CA ARG A 263 -16.94 9.78 -5.19
C ARG A 263 -17.76 10.69 -6.09
N CYS A 264 -18.72 11.39 -5.51
CA CYS A 264 -19.56 12.33 -6.24
C CYS A 264 -18.92 13.73 -6.25
N SER A 265 -18.60 14.24 -7.44
CA SER A 265 -18.13 15.60 -7.61
C SER A 265 -19.31 16.58 -7.59
N LYS A 266 -19.06 17.84 -7.23
CA LYS A 266 -20.09 18.90 -7.30
C LYS A 266 -20.31 19.39 -8.74
N ARG A 267 -19.50 18.96 -9.72
CA ARG A 267 -19.49 19.52 -11.09
C ARG A 267 -20.58 18.95 -12.00
N LEU A 268 -21.01 17.69 -11.82
CA LEU A 268 -22.10 17.12 -12.65
C LEU A 268 -23.45 17.86 -12.47
N GLY A 269 -23.61 18.68 -11.44
CA GLY A 269 -24.76 19.59 -11.30
C GLY A 269 -24.73 20.79 -12.26
N PHE A 270 -23.58 21.15 -12.85
CA PHE A 270 -23.42 22.34 -13.71
C PHE A 270 -23.37 22.03 -15.22
N MET A 271 -23.19 20.75 -15.63
CA MET A 271 -23.13 20.41 -17.07
C MET A 271 -24.52 20.24 -17.73
N PHE A 272 -25.59 20.18 -16.94
CA PHE A 272 -26.97 20.12 -17.43
C PHE A 272 -27.72 21.40 -17.06
N ASP A 273 -27.16 22.55 -17.45
CA ASP A 273 -27.75 23.89 -17.27
C ASP A 273 -28.79 24.27 -18.36
N ASP A 274 -29.36 23.30 -19.09
CA ASP A 274 -30.49 23.57 -19.98
C ASP A 274 -31.82 23.19 -19.26
N PHE A 275 -32.37 24.18 -18.55
CA PHE A 275 -33.77 24.32 -18.12
C PHE A 275 -34.36 23.36 -17.05
N GLY A 276 -33.56 22.59 -16.29
CA GLY A 276 -34.04 21.69 -15.21
C GLY A 276 -33.40 21.90 -13.83
N ASP A 277 -33.98 21.30 -12.77
CA ASP A 277 -33.41 21.28 -11.41
C ASP A 277 -32.06 20.51 -11.41
N PRO A 278 -30.92 21.17 -11.13
CA PRO A 278 -29.57 20.58 -11.13
C PRO A 278 -29.45 19.30 -10.31
N GLU A 279 -30.22 19.17 -9.23
CA GLU A 279 -30.18 18.00 -8.36
C GLU A 279 -30.78 16.73 -9.03
N THR A 280 -31.70 16.92 -9.97
CA THR A 280 -32.40 15.81 -10.65
C THR A 280 -31.60 15.22 -11.81
N GLY A 281 -30.94 16.06 -12.62
CA GLY A 281 -30.08 15.61 -13.72
C GLY A 281 -28.85 14.85 -13.22
N PHE A 282 -28.27 15.31 -12.11
CA PHE A 282 -27.18 14.65 -11.38
C PHE A 282 -27.60 13.26 -10.88
N ALA A 283 -28.76 13.17 -10.22
CA ALA A 283 -29.27 11.92 -9.68
C ALA A 283 -29.54 10.87 -10.78
N ASN A 284 -30.09 11.29 -11.92
CA ASN A 284 -30.36 10.41 -13.06
C ASN A 284 -29.07 9.87 -13.69
N SER A 285 -28.06 10.71 -13.89
CA SER A 285 -26.78 10.30 -14.49
C SER A 285 -26.01 9.31 -13.61
N LEU A 286 -25.96 9.58 -12.30
CA LEU A 286 -25.41 8.64 -11.32
C LEU A 286 -26.20 7.33 -11.29
N GLN A 287 -27.52 7.40 -11.37
CA GLN A 287 -28.37 6.21 -11.37
C GLN A 287 -28.07 5.33 -12.59
N VAL A 288 -27.93 5.89 -13.79
CA VAL A 288 -27.58 5.14 -15.00
C VAL A 288 -26.22 4.46 -14.85
N MET A 289 -25.18 5.19 -14.44
CA MET A 289 -23.84 4.64 -14.22
C MET A 289 -23.82 3.52 -13.17
N VAL A 290 -24.48 3.74 -12.04
CA VAL A 290 -24.61 2.72 -10.99
C VAL A 290 -25.38 1.52 -11.52
N LEU A 291 -26.46 1.71 -12.28
CA LEU A 291 -27.22 0.60 -12.87
C LEU A 291 -26.37 -0.22 -13.85
N GLU A 292 -25.65 0.42 -14.76
CA GLU A 292 -24.79 -0.26 -15.74
C GLU A 292 -23.70 -1.10 -15.07
N THR A 293 -23.05 -0.56 -14.04
CA THR A 293 -22.04 -1.28 -13.26
C THR A 293 -22.65 -2.41 -12.42
N LEU A 294 -23.81 -2.18 -11.81
CA LEU A 294 -24.53 -3.18 -11.01
C LEU A 294 -25.02 -4.36 -11.86
N VAL A 295 -25.51 -4.13 -13.08
CA VAL A 295 -25.93 -5.19 -14.01
C VAL A 295 -24.78 -6.15 -14.29
N LYS A 296 -23.56 -5.62 -14.49
CA LYS A 296 -22.37 -6.44 -14.70
C LYS A 296 -21.94 -7.23 -13.47
N LEU A 297 -22.35 -6.81 -12.27
CA LEU A 297 -22.03 -7.45 -10.99
C LEU A 297 -23.22 -8.22 -10.39
N GLN A 298 -24.23 -8.56 -11.20
CA GLN A 298 -25.44 -9.22 -10.72
C GLN A 298 -25.19 -10.58 -10.04
N ASN A 299 -24.14 -11.30 -10.45
CA ASN A 299 -23.82 -12.64 -9.94
C ASN A 299 -22.97 -12.64 -8.67
N VAL A 300 -22.53 -11.47 -8.18
CA VAL A 300 -21.66 -11.35 -6.99
C VAL A 300 -22.44 -11.68 -5.72
N GLU A 301 -21.92 -12.56 -4.88
CA GLU A 301 -22.55 -12.97 -3.61
C GLU A 301 -22.62 -11.82 -2.59
N LYS A 302 -21.52 -11.07 -2.48
CA LYS A 302 -21.36 -9.96 -1.56
C LYS A 302 -21.02 -8.68 -2.29
N LEU A 303 -21.99 -7.77 -2.35
CA LEU A 303 -21.84 -6.50 -3.03
C LEU A 303 -21.96 -5.35 -2.03
N THR A 304 -20.94 -4.49 -1.98
CA THR A 304 -20.97 -3.26 -1.19
C THR A 304 -20.87 -2.06 -2.11
N LEU A 305 -21.83 -1.15 -2.02
CA LEU A 305 -21.81 0.14 -2.71
C LEU A 305 -21.64 1.24 -1.67
N SER A 306 -20.63 2.10 -1.85
CA SER A 306 -20.38 3.29 -1.05
C SER A 306 -20.51 4.51 -1.95
N LEU A 307 -21.38 5.45 -1.58
CA LEU A 307 -21.47 6.76 -2.21
C LEU A 307 -20.94 7.81 -1.22
N GLN A 308 -19.91 8.55 -1.63
CA GLN A 308 -19.32 9.64 -0.86
C GLN A 308 -19.82 10.98 -1.41
N ASP A 309 -20.26 11.87 -0.51
CA ASP A 309 -20.72 13.24 -0.80
C ASP A 309 -22.04 13.38 -1.60
N ALA A 310 -22.80 12.28 -1.76
CA ALA A 310 -24.13 12.30 -2.38
C ALA A 310 -25.22 12.86 -1.42
N ARG A 311 -25.82 14.02 -1.76
CA ARG A 311 -26.91 14.66 -1.00
C ARG A 311 -28.28 14.01 -1.29
N SER A 312 -28.60 13.72 -2.55
CA SER A 312 -29.84 13.04 -2.98
C SER A 312 -29.65 11.51 -3.07
N VAL A 313 -30.72 10.74 -2.83
CA VAL A 313 -30.67 9.28 -2.59
C VAL A 313 -30.90 8.52 -3.90
N VAL A 314 -29.87 7.89 -4.46
CA VAL A 314 -30.07 6.70 -5.30
C VAL A 314 -30.03 5.49 -4.37
N SER A 315 -31.19 4.90 -4.11
CA SER A 315 -31.26 3.62 -3.41
C SER A 315 -31.11 2.50 -4.44
N PRO A 316 -30.12 1.59 -4.33
CA PRO A 316 -29.98 0.46 -5.25
C PRO A 316 -31.08 -0.62 -5.07
N THR A 317 -32.11 -0.34 -4.26
CA THR A 317 -33.15 -1.28 -3.80
C THR A 317 -33.96 -1.94 -4.91
N THR A 318 -33.96 -1.39 -6.12
CA THR A 318 -34.69 -1.94 -7.28
C THR A 318 -33.80 -2.64 -8.30
N CYS A 319 -32.46 -2.54 -8.18
CA CYS A 319 -31.59 -2.70 -9.36
C CYS A 319 -31.21 -4.14 -9.73
N ILE A 320 -31.35 -5.13 -8.82
CA ILE A 320 -30.94 -6.52 -9.10
C ILE A 320 -31.81 -7.56 -8.35
N GLY A 321 -33.04 -7.21 -7.94
CA GLY A 321 -33.89 -8.12 -7.14
C GLY A 321 -33.28 -8.57 -5.80
N LYS A 322 -32.26 -7.85 -5.33
CA LYS A 322 -31.43 -8.15 -4.17
C LYS A 322 -31.82 -7.28 -2.98
N ALA A 323 -31.89 -7.85 -1.78
CA ALA A 323 -32.17 -7.10 -0.56
C ALA A 323 -30.91 -6.35 -0.09
N TRP A 324 -31.01 -5.04 0.11
CA TRP A 324 -29.90 -4.19 0.52
C TRP A 324 -30.07 -3.73 1.97
N LYS A 325 -28.99 -3.84 2.77
CA LYS A 325 -28.89 -3.21 4.09
C LYS A 325 -28.17 -1.88 3.94
N ARG A 326 -28.81 -0.79 4.35
CA ARG A 326 -28.21 0.56 4.34
C ARG A 326 -27.62 0.90 5.70
N VAL A 327 -26.42 1.48 5.70
CA VAL A 327 -25.75 2.07 6.86
C VAL A 327 -25.22 3.44 6.44
N ASN A 328 -25.47 4.46 7.25
CA ASN A 328 -24.89 5.80 7.05
C ASN A 328 -23.69 5.97 8.00
N VAL A 329 -22.54 6.38 7.47
CA VAL A 329 -21.30 6.63 8.23
C VAL A 329 -20.78 8.02 7.85
N GLY A 330 -21.10 9.04 8.66
CA GLY A 330 -20.79 10.44 8.34
C GLY A 330 -21.43 10.88 7.01
N ASN A 331 -20.63 11.43 6.10
CA ASN A 331 -21.06 11.81 4.74
C ASN A 331 -21.11 10.65 3.74
N ARG A 332 -20.80 9.41 4.16
CA ARG A 332 -20.86 8.22 3.30
C ARG A 332 -22.15 7.46 3.53
N ARG A 333 -22.80 7.10 2.42
CA ARG A 333 -23.92 6.16 2.41
C ARG A 333 -23.42 4.83 1.87
N VAL A 334 -23.56 3.77 2.67
CA VAL A 334 -23.10 2.43 2.34
C VAL A 334 -24.28 1.49 2.25
N TRP A 335 -24.40 0.77 1.16
CA TRP A 335 -25.35 -0.31 0.97
C TRP A 335 -24.59 -1.62 0.82
N THR A 336 -25.00 -2.62 1.57
CA THR A 336 -24.46 -3.98 1.47
C THR A 336 -25.58 -4.94 1.12
N CYS A 337 -25.40 -5.67 0.04
CA CYS A 337 -26.21 -6.84 -0.27
C CYS A 337 -25.40 -8.10 0.00
N LEU A 338 -26.04 -9.03 0.70
CA LEU A 338 -25.62 -10.42 0.81
C LEU A 338 -26.70 -11.24 0.08
N SER A 339 -26.33 -12.02 -0.93
CA SER A 339 -27.26 -13.00 -1.48
C SER A 339 -27.67 -13.94 -0.35
N ARG A 340 -28.98 -13.99 -0.04
CA ARG A 340 -29.54 -15.02 0.85
C ARG A 340 -29.46 -16.35 0.11
N ASN A 341 -28.33 -17.03 0.21
CA ASN A 341 -28.21 -18.47 0.00
C ASN A 341 -27.09 -18.97 0.90
N SER A 342 -27.46 -19.31 2.14
CA SER A 342 -26.77 -20.25 3.01
C SER A 342 -27.81 -21.21 3.56
#